data_AF-A0A8K0D4A6-F1
#
_entry.id   AF-A0A8K0D4A6-F1
#
_cell.length_a   1.000
_cell.length_b   1.000
_cell.length_c   1.000
_cell.angle_alpha   90.00
_cell.angle_beta   90.00
_cell.angle_gamma   90.00
#
_symmetry.space_group_name_H-M   'P 1'
#
loop_
_entity.id
_entity.type
_entity.pdbx_description
1 polymer ?
#
loop_
_entity_poly.entity_id
_entity_poly.type
_entity_poly.pdbx_seq_one_letter_code
_entity_poly.pdbx_strand_id
1 'polypeptide(L)' 'MLGIGAMEKYEYKTVIGQCIWAVCDNDTTIYYGGCGKWNIPRNCKLFPEDLSKPYPHCCPYIDCS' A
#
# COMPACT_ATOMS: atom_id res chain seq x y z
N MET A 1 3.74 -1.92 16.07
CA MET A 1 3.36 -2.38 14.72
C MET A 1 1.96 -2.94 14.81
N LEU A 2 1.02 -2.42 14.02
CA LEU A 2 -0.31 -3.03 13.87
C LEU A 2 -0.15 -4.27 12.97
N GLY A 3 -0.58 -5.43 13.47
CA GLY A 3 -0.64 -6.65 12.66
C GLY A 3 -1.92 -6.69 11.83
N ILE A 4 -1.91 -7.43 10.72
CA ILE A 4 -3.06 -7.55 9.82
C ILE A 4 -4.18 -8.46 10.36
N GLY A 5 -3.90 -9.18 11.44
CA GLY A 5 -4.83 -10.13 12.06
C GLY A 5 -5.01 -11.41 11.24
N ALA A 6 -5.97 -12.23 11.63
CA ALA A 6 -6.39 -13.39 10.84
C ALA A 6 -7.09 -12.93 9.55
N MET A 7 -6.97 -13.73 8.49
CA MET A 7 -7.60 -13.48 7.19
C MET A 7 -8.33 -14.71 6.70
N GLU A 8 -9.52 -14.51 6.15
CA GLU A 8 -10.29 -15.54 5.46
C GLU A 8 -9.70 -15.83 4.08
N LYS A 9 -10.02 -17.01 3.53
CA LYS A 9 -9.58 -17.40 2.20
C LYS A 9 -10.06 -16.40 1.14
N TYR A 10 -9.15 -15.92 0.30
CA TYR A 10 -9.35 -14.86 -0.70
C TYR A 10 -9.71 -13.48 -0.13
N GLU A 11 -9.58 -13.28 1.17
CA GLU A 11 -9.86 -11.98 1.78
C GLU A 11 -8.79 -10.96 1.36
N TYR A 12 -9.25 -9.75 1.04
CA TYR A 12 -8.39 -8.59 0.79
C TYR A 12 -8.52 -7.61 1.96
N LYS A 13 -7.37 -7.19 2.51
CA LYS A 13 -7.32 -6.17 3.58
C LYS A 13 -6.35 -5.05 3.24
N THR A 14 -6.67 -3.87 3.75
CA THR A 14 -5.74 -2.74 3.88
C THR A 14 -5.54 -2.43 5.35
N VAL A 15 -4.38 -1.91 5.71
CA VAL A 15 -4.03 -1.63 7.12
C VAL A 15 -3.91 -0.12 7.30
N ILE A 16 -4.87 0.53 7.95
CA ILE A 16 -4.74 1.97 8.24
C ILE A 16 -3.48 2.21 9.08
N GLY A 17 -2.71 3.23 8.72
CA GLY A 17 -1.39 3.48 9.30
C GLY A 17 -0.24 2.70 8.65
N GLN A 18 -0.51 1.83 7.68
CA GLN A 18 0.48 1.22 6.80
C GLN A 18 0.00 1.26 5.34
N CYS A 19 0.78 1.84 4.44
CA CYS A 19 0.36 1.94 3.04
C CYS A 19 0.58 0.63 2.25
N ILE A 20 -0.14 -0.41 2.68
CA ILE A 20 -0.05 -1.77 2.16
C ILE A 20 -1.44 -2.37 1.94
N TRP A 21 -1.47 -3.41 1.13
CA TRP A 21 -2.57 -4.34 1.01
C TRP A 21 -2.07 -5.76 1.24
N ALA A 22 -2.99 -6.65 1.61
CA ALA A 22 -2.71 -8.08 1.60
C ALA A 22 -3.89 -8.88 1.05
N VAL A 23 -3.57 -10.04 0.50
CA VAL A 23 -4.55 -11.06 0.10
C VAL A 23 -4.13 -12.41 0.65
N CYS A 24 -5.09 -13.15 1.21
CA CYS A 24 -4.90 -14.55 1.59
C CYS A 24 -5.27 -15.44 0.40
N ASP A 25 -4.32 -16.14 -0.20
CA ASP A 25 -4.58 -16.99 -1.36
C ASP A 25 -5.07 -18.39 -0.95
N ASN A 26 -5.39 -19.23 -1.94
CA ASN A 26 -5.95 -20.57 -1.76
C ASN A 26 -5.09 -21.50 -0.92
N ASP A 27 -3.77 -21.36 -1.03
CA ASP A 27 -2.75 -22.16 -0.36
C ASP A 27 -2.46 -21.67 1.07
N THR A 28 -3.29 -20.76 1.60
CA THR A 28 -3.12 -20.07 2.90
C THR A 28 -1.90 -19.13 2.97
N THR A 29 -1.26 -18.87 1.83
CA THR A 29 -0.19 -17.87 1.74
C THR A 29 -0.80 -16.48 1.76
N ILE A 30 -0.27 -15.61 2.62
CA ILE A 30 -0.62 -14.18 2.63
C ILE A 30 0.39 -13.45 1.76
N TYR A 31 -0.09 -12.91 0.64
CA TYR A 31 0.68 -11.99 -0.19
C TYR A 31 0.43 -10.56 0.26
N TYR A 32 1.48 -9.76 0.30
CA TYR A 32 1.43 -8.34 0.61
C TYR A 32 2.01 -7.53 -0.54
N GLY A 33 1.48 -6.33 -0.72
CA GLY A 33 2.03 -5.34 -1.62
C GLY A 33 1.91 -3.95 -1.03
N GLY A 34 2.69 -3.02 -1.58
CA GLY A 34 2.68 -1.63 -1.17
C GLY A 34 2.96 -0.73 -2.37
N CYS A 35 3.26 0.53 -2.09
CA CYS A 35 3.54 1.51 -3.12
C CYS A 35 4.83 1.17 -3.88
N GLY A 36 4.82 1.44 -5.19
CA GLY A 36 6.02 1.35 -6.02
C GLY A 36 7.08 2.36 -5.57
N LYS A 37 8.35 2.00 -5.78
CA LYS A 37 9.48 2.94 -5.65
C LYS A 37 9.74 3.58 -7.00
N TRP A 38 9.82 4.90 -7.01
CA TRP A 38 9.99 5.69 -8.23
C TRP A 38 11.22 6.57 -8.10
N ASN A 39 11.98 6.69 -9.19
CA ASN A 39 12.96 7.77 -9.31
C ASN A 39 12.22 9.05 -9.68
N ILE A 40 12.40 10.11 -8.89
CA ILE A 40 11.76 11.40 -9.14
C ILE A 40 12.47 12.07 -10.32
N PRO A 41 11.79 12.34 -11.45
CA PRO A 41 12.40 13.06 -12.56
C PRO A 41 12.74 14.51 -12.19
N ARG A 42 13.65 15.14 -12.94
CA ARG A 42 13.94 16.57 -12.75
C ARG A 42 12.67 17.39 -13.01
N ASN A 43 12.47 18.45 -12.23
CA ASN A 43 11.32 19.36 -12.28
C ASN A 43 9.97 18.74 -11.85
N CYS A 44 9.96 17.53 -11.27
CA CYS A 44 8.77 16.98 -10.65
C CYS A 44 8.82 17.13 -9.12
N LYS A 45 7.65 17.16 -8.49
CA LYS A 45 7.47 17.14 -7.04
C LYS A 45 6.97 15.76 -6.62
N LEU A 46 7.57 15.23 -5.55
CA LEU A 46 7.04 14.06 -4.86
C LEU A 46 6.05 14.54 -3.79
N PHE A 47 4.80 14.10 -3.91
CA PHE A 47 3.84 14.21 -2.84
C PHE A 47 3.98 12.98 -1.92
N PRO A 48 4.18 13.19 -0.61
CA PRO A 48 4.47 12.12 0.32
C PRO A 48 3.25 11.20 0.53
N GLU A 49 3.50 10.06 1.18
CA GLU A 49 2.45 9.16 1.60
C GLU A 49 1.44 9.82 2.55
N ASP A 50 0.18 9.39 2.46
CA ASP A 50 -0.90 9.82 3.34
C ASP A 50 -1.47 8.61 4.09
N LEU A 51 -0.83 8.26 5.21
CA LEU A 51 -1.19 7.10 6.03
C LEU A 51 -2.58 7.20 6.71
N SER A 52 -3.26 8.35 6.57
CA SER A 52 -4.66 8.48 6.97
C SER A 52 -5.63 7.79 6.00
N LYS A 53 -5.17 7.43 4.81
CA LYS A 53 -5.96 6.77 3.76
C LYS A 53 -5.60 5.30 3.62
N PRO A 54 -6.51 4.46 3.10
CA PRO A 54 -6.18 3.08 2.74
C PRO A 54 -5.38 3.02 1.44
N TYR A 55 -4.65 1.93 1.22
CA TYR A 55 -4.05 1.63 -0.09
C TYR A 55 -5.15 1.53 -1.16
N PRO A 56 -4.94 2.05 -2.39
CA PRO A 56 -3.72 2.71 -2.90
C PRO A 56 -3.67 4.23 -2.64
N HIS A 57 -4.68 4.82 -2.03
CA HIS A 57 -4.81 6.28 -1.88
C HIS A 57 -3.83 6.91 -0.89
N CYS A 58 -3.21 6.11 -0.04
CA CYS A 58 -2.09 6.54 0.80
C CYS A 58 -0.77 6.61 0.04
N CYS A 59 -0.68 6.10 -1.19
CA CYS A 59 0.60 6.05 -1.89
C CYS A 59 1.10 7.43 -2.29
N PRO A 60 2.42 7.64 -2.24
CA PRO A 60 3.01 8.85 -2.79
C PRO A 60 2.78 8.90 -4.30
N TYR A 61 2.65 10.10 -4.83
CA TYR A 61 2.54 10.33 -6.27
C TYR A 61 3.48 11.44 -6.71
N ILE A 62 3.85 11.39 -7.99
CA ILE A 62 4.72 12.38 -8.60
C ILE A 62 3.86 13.31 -9.45
N ASP A 63 4.06 14.60 -9.27
CA ASP A 63 3.47 15.65 -10.09
C ASP A 63 4.58 16.36 -10.86
N CYS A 64 4.45 16.42 -12.18
CA CYS A 64 5.41 17.05 -13.09
C CYS A 64 4.78 18.23 -13.85
N SER A 65 3.62 18.72 -13.40
CA SER A 65 2.90 19.83 -14.03
C SER A 65 3.54 21.20 -13.81
#